data_AF-A0A3M1MSN9-F1
#
_entry.id   AF-A0A3M1MSN9-F1
#
_cell.length_a   1.000
_cell.length_b   1.000
_cell.length_c   1.000
_cell.angle_alpha   90.00
_cell.angle_beta   90.00
_cell.angle_gamma   90.00
#
_symmetry.space_group_name_H-M   'P 1'
#
loop_
_entity.id
_entity.type
_entity.pdbx_description
1 polymer ?
#
loop_
_entity_poly.entity_id
_entity_poly.type
_entity_poly.pdbx_seq_one_letter_code
_entity_poly.pdbx_strand_id
1 'polypeptide(L)' 'MNALRREPHISHFHLEAAIEVVQKVRPRQAYFTHISHLLGPHAEVEKELPPPIRLAYDGLVVRLASPS' A
#
# COMPACT_ATOMS: atom_id res chain seq x y z
N MET A 1 -6.80 -12.97 9.79
CA MET A 1 -5.82 -13.11 8.69
C MET A 1 -6.03 -11.90 7.80
N ASN A 2 -5.35 -10.81 8.14
CA ASN A 2 -5.80 -9.45 7.84
C ASN A 2 -5.05 -8.94 6.62
N ALA A 3 -5.72 -8.91 5.47
CA ALA A 3 -5.15 -8.43 4.22
C ALA A 3 -5.88 -7.14 3.80
N LEU A 4 -5.18 -6.24 3.10
CA LEU A 4 -5.73 -4.95 2.64
C LEU A 4 -6.96 -5.17 1.74
N ARG A 5 -8.07 -4.49 2.05
CA ARG A 5 -9.35 -4.53 1.32
C ARG A 5 -9.88 -3.11 1.11
N ARG A 6 -10.75 -2.94 0.10
CA ARG A 6 -11.46 -1.68 -0.14
C ARG A 6 -12.55 -1.42 0.91
N GLU A 7 -13.29 -2.45 1.31
CA GLU A 7 -14.37 -2.28 2.29
C GLU A 7 -13.87 -2.32 3.74
N PRO A 8 -14.38 -1.42 4.61
CA PRO A 8 -14.07 -1.44 6.03
C PRO A 8 -14.70 -2.67 6.68
N HIS A 9 -13.86 -3.59 7.17
CA HIS A 9 -14.26 -4.60 8.13
C HIS A 9 -13.67 -4.22 9.49
N ILE A 10 -14.48 -4.30 10.54
CA ILE A 10 -14.14 -4.01 11.96
C ILE A 10 -12.84 -4.67 12.48
N SER A 11 -12.28 -5.65 11.77
CA SER A 11 -11.03 -6.33 12.15
C SER A 11 -9.90 -6.17 11.13
N HIS A 12 -10.13 -5.51 9.98
CA HIS A 12 -9.16 -5.44 8.87
C HIS A 12 -8.73 -4.00 8.59
N PHE A 13 -7.42 -3.82 8.44
CA PHE A 13 -6.82 -2.57 7.98
C PHE A 13 -7.20 -2.36 6.50
N HIS A 14 -8.01 -1.35 6.22
CA HIS A 14 -8.53 -1.03 4.88
C HIS A 14 -7.61 -0.02 4.18
N LEU A 15 -7.70 0.03 2.86
CA LEU A 15 -6.77 0.79 2.01
C LEU A 15 -6.73 2.28 2.37
N GLU A 16 -7.88 2.91 2.67
CA GLU A 16 -7.89 4.32 3.09
C GLU A 16 -7.09 4.56 4.37
N ALA A 17 -7.24 3.70 5.38
CA ALA A 17 -6.51 3.86 6.65
C ALA A 17 -4.99 3.78 6.44
N ALA A 18 -4.53 2.90 5.54
CA ALA A 18 -3.13 2.82 5.17
C ALA A 18 -2.66 4.07 4.43
N ILE A 19 -3.47 4.61 3.52
CA ILE A 19 -3.19 5.86 2.81
C ILE A 19 -3.10 7.04 3.80
N GLU A 20 -4.01 7.14 4.77
CA GLU A 20 -3.98 8.17 5.80
C GLU A 20 -2.70 8.12 6.64
N VAL A 21 -2.23 6.92 6.99
CA VAL A 21 -0.95 6.77 7.71
C VAL A 21 0.20 7.31 6.87
N VAL A 22 0.25 6.96 5.58
CA VAL A 22 1.29 7.49 4.68
C VAL A 22 1.20 9.00 4.55
N GLN A 23 0.00 9.58 4.47
CA GLN A 23 -0.19 11.03 4.42
C GLN A 23 0.27 11.74 5.70
N LYS A 24 0.13 11.11 6.86
CA LYS A 24 0.62 11.62 8.15
C LYS A 24 2.15 11.53 8.26
N VAL A 25 2.74 10.40 7.85
CA VAL A 25 4.19 10.16 7.92
C VAL A 25 4.96 10.94 6.84
N ARG A 26 4.34 11.17 5.68
CA ARG A 26 4.94 11.84 4.50
C ARG A 26 6.29 11.24 4.08
N PRO A 27 6.39 9.91 3.85
CA PRO A 27 7.61 9.30 3.36
C PRO A 27 7.88 9.71 1.90
N ARG A 28 9.12 9.54 1.45
CA ARG A 28 9.47 9.70 0.02
C ARG A 28 8.77 8.66 -0.86
N GLN A 29 8.63 7.43 -0.36
CA GLN A 29 7.95 6.32 -1.03
C GLN A 29 7.41 5.34 0.03
N ALA A 30 6.21 4.83 -0.16
CA ALA A 30 5.58 3.78 0.63
C ALA A 30 5.17 2.60 -0.25
N TYR A 31 5.38 1.39 0.26
CA TYR A 31 4.98 0.15 -0.39
C TYR A 31 4.05 -0.62 0.54
N PHE A 32 2.83 -0.91 0.07
CA PHE A 32 1.89 -1.74 0.82
C PHE A 32 2.10 -3.22 0.48
N THR A 33 2.18 -4.04 1.52
CA THR A 33 2.32 -5.50 1.44
C THR A 33 1.10 -6.18 2.08
N HIS A 34 1.04 -7.52 2.04
CA HIS A 34 -0.09 -8.31 2.56
C HIS A 34 -1.45 -7.87 1.97
N ILE A 35 -1.52 -7.89 0.64
CA ILE A 35 -2.69 -7.47 -0.13
C ILE A 35 -3.70 -8.61 -0.25
N SER A 36 -4.99 -8.33 -0.06
CA SER A 36 -6.05 -9.33 -0.26
C SER A 36 -6.38 -9.44 -1.75
N HIS A 37 -6.75 -10.63 -2.22
CA HIS A 37 -7.34 -10.78 -3.56
C HIS A 37 -8.63 -9.94 -3.73
N LEU A 38 -9.28 -9.57 -2.62
CA LEU A 38 -10.45 -8.70 -2.59
C LEU A 38 -10.14 -7.21 -2.85
N LEU A 39 -8.86 -6.82 -2.95
CA LEU A 39 -8.49 -5.45 -3.32
C LEU A 39 -8.74 -5.16 -4.80
N GLY A 40 -8.75 -6.21 -5.63
CA GLY A 40 -8.80 -6.15 -7.09
C GLY A 40 -7.44 -6.43 -7.73
N PRO A 41 -7.36 -6.39 -9.07
CA PRO A 41 -6.11 -6.58 -9.79
C PRO A 41 -5.07 -5.54 -9.39
N HIS A 42 -3.84 -5.98 -9.11
CA HIS A 42 -2.73 -5.11 -8.70
C HIS A 42 -2.59 -3.89 -9.62
N ALA A 43 -2.56 -4.10 -10.94
CA ALA A 43 -2.40 -3.05 -11.94
C ALA A 43 -3.57 -2.05 -12.02
N GLU A 44 -4.78 -2.42 -11.58
CA GLU A 44 -5.92 -1.51 -11.52
C GLU A 44 -5.83 -0.64 -10.27
N VAL A 45 -5.63 -1.28 -9.12
CA VAL A 45 -5.49 -0.58 -7.83
C VAL A 45 -4.29 0.36 -7.84
N GLU A 46 -3.17 -0.05 -8.44
CA GLU A 46 -1.94 0.75 -8.57
C GLU A 46 -2.18 2.10 -9.26
N LYS A 47 -3.17 2.20 -10.17
CA LYS A 47 -3.52 3.44 -10.87
C LYS A 47 -4.35 4.40 -10.01
N GLU A 48 -5.04 3.87 -9.01
CA GLU A 48 -5.87 4.64 -8.09
C GLU A 48 -5.05 5.19 -6.90
N LEU A 49 -3.83 4.68 -6.68
CA LEU A 49 -3.00 5.07 -5.57
C LEU A 49 -2.35 6.46 -5.76
N PRO A 50 -2.24 7.26 -4.68
CA PRO A 50 -1.48 8.50 -4.70
C PRO A 50 0.00 8.29 -5.09
N PRO A 51 0.68 9.30 -5.65
CA PRO A 51 2.04 9.15 -6.19
C PRO A 51 3.10 8.52 -5.28
N PRO A 52 3.18 8.82 -3.96
CA PRO A 52 4.20 8.22 -3.09
C PRO A 52 3.83 6.79 -2.65
N ILE A 53 2.68 6.25 -3.05
CA ILE A 53 2.15 4.96 -2.60
C ILE A 53 2.14 3.97 -3.75
N ARG A 54 2.63 2.77 -3.49
CA ARG A 54 2.74 1.68 -4.46
C ARG A 54 2.35 0.36 -3.81
N LEU A 55 1.83 -0.59 -4.57
CA LEU A 55 1.62 -1.96 -4.09
C LEU A 55 2.90 -2.78 -4.30
N ALA A 56 3.37 -3.45 -3.25
CA ALA A 56 4.46 -4.41 -3.36
C ALA A 56 4.03 -5.66 -4.15
N TYR A 57 5.02 -6.35 -4.72
CA TYR A 57 4.86 -7.61 -5.42
C TYR A 57 6.04 -8.53 -5.13
N ASP A 58 5.85 -9.83 -5.35
CA ASP A 58 6.87 -10.83 -5.10
C ASP A 58 8.11 -10.59 -5.98
N GLY A 59 9.27 -10.46 -5.36
CA GLY A 59 10.52 -10.12 -6.05
C GLY A 59 10.77 -8.62 -6.23
N LEU A 60 9.95 -7.74 -5.66
CA LEU A 60 10.22 -6.31 -5.63
C LEU A 60 11.58 -6.01 -4.97
N VAL A 61 12.46 -5.33 -5.68
CA VAL A 61 13.75 -4.82 -5.17
C VAL A 61 13.70 -3.30 -5.09
N VAL A 62 13.88 -2.76 -3.89
CA VAL A 62 13.91 -1.31 -3.65
C VAL A 62 15.35 -0.87 -3.38
N ARG A 63 15.81 0.15 -4.10
CA ARG A 63 17.08 0.81 -3.82
C ARG A 63 16.84 1.97 -2.84
N LEU A 64 17.47 1.87 -1.67
CA LEU A 64 17.51 2.97 -0.71
C LEU A 64 18.64 3.91 -1.12
N ALA A 65 18.37 5.21 -1.15
CA ALA A 65 19.44 6.19 -1.28
C ALA A 65 20.31 6.15 -0.02
N SER A 66 21.64 6.17 -0.18
CA SER A 66 22.54 6.29 0.97
C SER A 66 22.22 7.58 1.74
N PRO A 67 22.20 7.53 3.08
CA PRO A 67 22.05 8.75 3.88
C PRO A 67 23.23 9.68 3.55
N SER A 68 22.91 10.94 3.26
CA SER A 68 23.90 12.02 3.11
C SER A 68 24.30 12.58 4.47
#